data_AF-A0A2S4VMK5-F1
#
_entry.id   AF-A0A2S4VMK5-F1
#
_cell.length_a   1.000
_cell.length_b   1.000
_cell.length_c   1.000
_cell.angle_alpha   90.00
_cell.angle_beta   90.00
_cell.angle_gamma   90.00
#
_symmetry.space_group_name_H-M   'P 1'
#
loop_
_entity.id
_entity.type
_entity.pdbx_description
1 polymer ?
#
loop_
_entity_poly.entity_id
_entity_poly.type
_entity_poly.pdbx_seq_one_letter_code
_entity_poly.pdbx_strand_id
1 'polypeptide(L)'
;MAVGLGQNWNRVQTLVHLGRGDFCSICQMIGRCGRGEDNPGLGIMFVETNRRTGKNKISDFPSHQVGPTGYCQPEDDRMDALAITPVCLCIAFAMDNKLGYVPLSNADSNVETEKI
;
A
#
# COMPACT_ATOMS: atom_id res chain seq x y z
N MET A 1 -22.46 -3.62 3.24
CA MET A 1 -22.44 -2.16 3.43
C MET A 1 -21.33 -1.59 2.57
N ALA A 2 -21.64 -0.68 1.65
CA ALA A 2 -20.61 0.06 0.91
C ALA A 2 -20.22 1.30 1.72
N VAL A 3 -19.01 1.33 2.26
CA VAL A 3 -18.46 2.52 2.94
C VAL A 3 -17.87 3.42 1.88
N GLY A 4 -18.64 4.41 1.44
CA GLY A 4 -18.28 5.30 0.33
C GLY A 4 -17.75 6.67 0.76
N LEU A 5 -17.54 7.55 -0.21
CA LEU A 5 -17.01 8.90 -0.03
C LEU A 5 -17.81 9.79 0.94
N GLY A 6 -19.12 9.50 1.10
CA GLY A 6 -20.04 10.26 1.96
C GLY A 6 -19.93 9.97 3.46
N GLN A 7 -19.22 8.91 3.87
CA GLN A 7 -19.01 8.59 5.28
C GLN A 7 -17.67 9.20 5.74
N ASN A 8 -17.68 10.52 6.00
CA ASN A 8 -16.52 11.28 6.44
C ASN A 8 -16.65 11.66 7.93
N TRP A 9 -16.43 10.69 8.81
CA TRP A 9 -16.54 10.92 10.25
C TRP A 9 -15.21 11.35 10.86
N ASN A 10 -15.23 12.41 11.67
CA ASN A 10 -14.05 12.96 12.34
C ASN A 10 -13.62 12.17 13.60
N ARG A 11 -14.17 10.98 13.84
CA ARG A 11 -13.91 10.20 15.06
C ARG A 11 -13.59 8.74 14.78
N VAL A 12 -13.31 8.38 13.52
CA VAL A 12 -12.81 7.05 13.20
C VAL A 12 -11.38 6.94 13.71
N GLN A 13 -11.16 6.16 14.77
CA GLN A 13 -9.83 5.94 15.36
C GLN A 13 -9.14 4.72 14.78
N THR A 14 -9.89 3.69 14.41
CA THR A 14 -9.30 2.45 13.91
C THR A 14 -10.03 1.97 12.67
N LEU A 15 -9.25 1.63 11.65
CA LEU A 15 -9.73 0.91 10.48
C LEU A 15 -9.05 -0.45 10.44
N VAL A 16 -9.88 -1.50 10.31
CA VAL A 16 -9.40 -2.87 10.13
C VAL A 16 -9.82 -3.33 8.74
N HIS A 17 -8.85 -3.56 7.87
CA HIS A 17 -9.07 -4.19 6.57
C HIS A 17 -8.83 -5.69 6.67
N LEU A 18 -9.81 -6.48 6.22
CA LEU A 18 -9.78 -7.93 6.19
C LEU A 18 -9.93 -8.39 4.74
N GLY A 19 -8.99 -9.19 4.28
CA GLY A 19 -9.02 -9.77 2.94
C GLY A 19 -8.26 -8.92 1.92
N ARG A 20 -8.63 -9.09 0.64
CA ARG A 20 -8.02 -8.40 -0.49
C ARG A 20 -8.99 -7.37 -1.04
N GLY A 21 -8.49 -6.16 -1.21
CA GLY A 21 -9.09 -5.12 -2.04
C GLY A 21 -8.05 -4.62 -3.02
N ASP A 22 -8.46 -3.71 -3.89
CA ASP A 22 -7.53 -2.92 -4.67
C ASP A 22 -6.73 -1.96 -3.78
N PHE A 23 -5.47 -1.73 -4.16
CA PHE A 23 -4.53 -0.94 -3.37
C PHE A 23 -5.08 0.47 -3.10
N CYS A 24 -5.63 1.11 -4.14
CA CYS A 24 -6.14 2.47 -4.04
C CYS A 24 -7.33 2.59 -3.08
N SER A 25 -8.29 1.65 -3.11
CA SER A 25 -9.41 1.64 -2.17
C SER A 25 -8.95 1.37 -0.75
N ILE A 26 -7.97 0.50 -0.54
CA ILE A 26 -7.42 0.25 0.80
C ILE A 26 -6.74 1.49 1.35
N CYS A 27 -5.90 2.17 0.57
CA CYS A 27 -5.29 3.44 0.95
C CYS A 27 -6.36 4.49 1.31
N GLN A 28 -7.41 4.58 0.49
CA GLN A 28 -8.52 5.51 0.71
C GLN A 28 -9.29 5.18 1.99
N MET A 29 -9.51 3.90 2.26
CA MET A 29 -10.13 3.42 3.51
C MET A 29 -9.25 3.78 4.70
N ILE A 30 -7.96 3.43 4.69
CA ILE A 30 -7.01 3.75 5.78
C ILE A 30 -7.00 5.25 6.08
N GLY A 31 -6.98 6.09 5.04
CA GLY A 31 -7.03 7.55 5.19
C GLY A 31 -8.31 8.10 5.82
N ARG A 32 -9.31 7.28 6.14
CA ARG A 32 -10.51 7.68 6.89
C ARG A 32 -10.32 7.65 8.40
N CYS A 33 -9.37 6.89 8.92
CA CYS A 33 -9.02 6.98 10.33
C CYS A 33 -8.20 8.25 10.61
N GLY A 34 -8.29 8.76 11.83
CA GLY A 34 -7.52 9.92 12.27
C GLY A 34 -7.91 11.26 11.63
N ARG A 35 -9.10 11.36 11.03
CA ARG A 35 -9.62 12.65 10.56
C ARG A 35 -10.11 13.45 11.76
N GLY A 36 -9.56 14.63 12.01
CA GLY A 36 -9.90 15.50 13.14
C GLY A 36 -8.67 16.03 13.87
N GLU A 37 -8.78 17.20 14.50
CA GLU A 37 -7.75 17.71 15.39
C GLU A 37 -7.59 16.76 16.59
N ASP A 38 -6.35 16.44 16.96
CA ASP A 38 -6.00 15.53 18.06
C ASP A 38 -6.62 14.11 17.97
N ASN A 39 -6.82 13.59 16.75
CA ASN A 39 -7.36 12.25 16.52
C ASN A 39 -6.29 11.31 15.92
N PRO A 40 -5.49 10.59 16.73
CA PRO A 40 -4.58 9.58 16.21
C PRO A 40 -5.37 8.41 15.60
N GLY A 41 -5.11 8.12 14.33
CA GLY A 41 -5.69 7.01 13.60
C GLY A 41 -4.77 5.78 13.54
N LEU A 42 -5.35 4.58 13.61
CA LEU A 42 -4.67 3.31 13.44
C LEU A 42 -5.28 2.53 12.27
N GLY A 43 -4.47 2.23 11.26
CA GLY A 43 -4.81 1.28 10.21
C GLY A 43 -4.22 -0.10 10.51
N ILE A 44 -5.07 -1.13 10.56
CA ILE A 44 -4.67 -2.54 10.68
C ILE A 44 -5.11 -3.24 9.40
N MET A 45 -4.19 -3.97 8.78
CA MET A 45 -4.45 -4.69 7.54
C MET A 45 -4.06 -6.15 7.72
N PHE A 46 -5.04 -7.04 7.58
CA PHE A 46 -4.81 -8.48 7.59
C PHE A 46 -4.66 -8.96 6.15
N VAL A 47 -3.42 -9.26 5.76
CA VAL A 47 -3.06 -9.67 4.39
C VAL A 47 -2.53 -11.09 4.40
N GLU A 48 -2.94 -11.88 3.42
CA GLU A 48 -2.36 -13.20 3.18
C GLU A 48 -1.00 -13.03 2.47
N THR A 49 0.09 -13.43 3.14
CA THR A 49 1.43 -13.42 2.55
C THR A 49 1.65 -14.50 1.49
N ASN A 50 0.88 -15.59 1.55
CA ASN A 50 0.95 -16.67 0.58
C ASN A 50 -0.43 -16.92 -0.02
N ARG A 51 -0.61 -16.47 -1.26
CA ARG A 51 -1.86 -16.59 -2.00
C ARG A 51 -1.76 -17.64 -3.10
N ARG A 52 -2.84 -18.39 -3.30
CA ARG A 52 -3.02 -19.26 -4.46
C ARG A 52 -3.11 -18.38 -5.72
N THR A 53 -2.18 -18.57 -6.66
CA THR A 53 -2.00 -17.77 -7.90
C THR A 53 -1.57 -16.31 -7.74
N GLY A 54 -1.08 -15.91 -6.55
CA GLY A 54 -0.45 -14.61 -6.34
C GLY A 54 1.08 -14.67 -6.40
N LYS A 55 1.72 -13.51 -6.40
CA LYS A 55 3.17 -13.40 -6.23
C LYS A 55 3.51 -13.40 -4.75
N ASN A 56 4.25 -14.43 -4.31
CA ASN A 56 4.48 -14.69 -2.88
C ASN A 56 5.95 -14.46 -2.48
N LYS A 57 6.83 -14.26 -3.47
CA LYS A 57 8.25 -13.99 -3.25
C LYS A 57 8.66 -12.76 -4.03
N ILE A 58 9.67 -12.05 -3.52
CA ILE A 58 10.26 -10.88 -4.19
C ILE A 58 10.77 -11.25 -5.59
N SER A 59 11.28 -12.47 -5.77
CA SER A 59 11.73 -13.01 -7.07
C SER A 59 10.64 -13.15 -8.12
N ASP A 60 9.37 -13.21 -7.71
CA ASP A 60 8.23 -13.36 -8.63
C ASP A 60 7.89 -12.03 -9.32
N PHE A 61 8.47 -10.93 -8.84
CA PHE A 61 8.34 -9.60 -9.42
C PHE A 61 9.50 -9.33 -10.37
N PRO A 62 9.24 -8.88 -11.61
CA PRO A 62 10.31 -8.48 -12.52
C PRO A 62 11.04 -7.25 -11.97
N SER A 63 12.31 -7.07 -12.35
CA SER A 63 13.14 -5.97 -11.86
C SER A 63 12.58 -4.61 -12.31
N HIS A 64 12.15 -3.79 -11.36
CA HIS A 64 11.72 -2.41 -11.59
C HIS A 64 12.91 -1.52 -11.93
N GLN A 65 13.30 -1.49 -13.19
CA GLN A 65 13.95 -0.29 -13.71
C GLN A 65 12.84 0.63 -14.20
N VAL A 66 12.55 1.66 -13.39
CA VAL A 66 11.59 2.71 -13.71
C VAL A 66 12.15 3.52 -14.87
N GLY A 67 11.61 3.31 -16.06
CA GLY A 67 11.97 4.00 -17.29
C GLY A 67 10.86 3.84 -18.33
N PRO A 68 10.87 4.59 -19.44
CA PRO A 68 9.77 4.62 -20.42
C PRO A 68 9.49 3.28 -21.13
N THR A 69 10.31 2.25 -20.89
CA THR A 69 10.15 0.86 -21.37
C THR A 69 10.11 -0.17 -20.22
N GLY A 70 9.93 0.29 -18.98
CA GLY A 70 10.01 -0.51 -17.76
C GLY A 70 8.68 -1.10 -17.30
N TYR A 71 8.75 -2.09 -16.41
CA TYR A 71 7.58 -2.75 -15.84
C TYR A 71 6.82 -1.82 -14.89
N CYS A 72 5.60 -1.45 -15.27
CA CYS A 72 4.62 -0.85 -14.37
C CYS A 72 3.92 -1.98 -13.61
N GLN A 73 3.94 -1.95 -12.27
CA GLN A 73 3.19 -2.93 -11.48
C GLN A 73 1.69 -2.76 -11.74
N PRO A 74 1.00 -3.76 -12.33
CA PRO A 74 -0.45 -3.74 -12.38
C PRO A 74 -1.04 -3.78 -10.96
N GLU A 75 -2.28 -3.36 -10.83
CA GLU A 75 -2.95 -3.20 -9.53
C GLU A 75 -2.92 -4.46 -8.65
N ASP A 76 -3.11 -5.63 -9.25
CA ASP A 76 -3.00 -6.91 -8.56
C ASP A 76 -1.59 -7.17 -8.00
N ASP A 77 -0.56 -6.82 -8.76
CA ASP A 77 0.83 -6.99 -8.37
C ASP A 77 1.23 -5.98 -7.29
N ARG A 78 0.64 -4.78 -7.27
CA ARG A 78 0.87 -3.80 -6.19
C ARG A 78 0.37 -4.31 -4.84
N MET A 79 -0.78 -4.97 -4.84
CA MET A 79 -1.32 -5.59 -3.62
C MET A 79 -0.47 -6.77 -3.13
N ASP A 80 -0.03 -7.62 -4.05
CA ASP A 80 0.84 -8.74 -3.72
C ASP A 80 2.22 -8.22 -3.24
N ALA A 81 2.72 -7.12 -3.82
CA ALA A 81 3.95 -6.47 -3.37
C ALA A 81 3.80 -5.85 -1.97
N LEU A 82 2.67 -5.20 -1.66
CA LEU A 82 2.39 -4.63 -0.34
C LEU A 82 2.34 -5.72 0.75
N ALA A 83 1.86 -6.93 0.41
CA ALA A 83 1.80 -8.05 1.34
C ALA A 83 3.19 -8.53 1.80
N ILE A 84 4.21 -8.39 0.96
CA ILE A 84 5.55 -8.94 1.19
C ILE A 84 6.65 -7.88 1.34
N THR A 85 6.32 -6.59 1.19
CA THR A 85 7.34 -5.54 1.16
C THR A 85 8.11 -5.47 2.48
N PRO A 86 9.46 -5.44 2.43
CA PRO A 86 10.29 -5.23 3.63
C PRO A 86 10.46 -3.74 3.97
N VAL A 87 9.82 -2.84 3.24
CA VAL A 87 9.93 -1.38 3.42
C VAL A 87 8.85 -0.88 4.39
N CYS A 88 9.13 0.21 5.10
CA CYS A 88 8.13 0.89 5.93
C CYS A 88 6.87 1.22 5.11
N LEU A 89 5.69 0.87 5.64
CA LEU A 89 4.42 1.08 4.96
C LEU A 89 4.18 2.55 4.60
N CYS A 90 4.54 3.50 5.46
CA CYS A 90 4.40 4.93 5.16
C CYS A 90 5.19 5.33 3.90
N ILE A 91 6.41 4.81 3.76
CA ILE A 91 7.27 5.06 2.60
C ILE A 91 6.72 4.34 1.36
N ALA A 92 6.27 3.10 1.52
CA ALA A 92 5.65 2.35 0.43
C ALA A 92 4.40 3.05 -0.11
N PHE A 93 3.53 3.57 0.76
CA PHE A 93 2.36 4.36 0.37
C PHE A 93 2.74 5.70 -0.29
N ALA A 94 3.76 6.39 0.24
CA ALA A 94 4.25 7.63 -0.36
C ALA A 94 4.79 7.41 -1.78
N MET A 95 5.55 6.34 -2.00
CA MET A 95 6.08 6.00 -3.31
C MET A 95 5.02 5.50 -4.29
N ASP A 96 4.05 4.69 -3.86
CA ASP A 96 2.95 4.33 -4.77
C ASP A 96 2.21 5.59 -5.24
N ASN A 97 1.96 6.54 -4.34
CA ASN A 97 1.28 7.78 -4.70
C ASN A 97 2.12 8.71 -5.62
N LYS A 98 3.45 8.70 -5.50
CA LYS A 98 4.36 9.55 -6.29
C LYS A 98 4.80 8.91 -7.62
N LEU A 99 5.08 7.61 -7.61
CA LEU A 99 5.76 6.88 -8.69
C LEU A 99 4.92 5.71 -9.24
N GLY A 100 3.82 5.32 -8.59
CA GLY A 100 2.90 4.30 -9.08
C GLY A 100 3.36 2.85 -8.86
N TYR A 101 4.22 2.60 -7.88
CA TYR A 101 4.67 1.25 -7.53
C TYR A 101 4.96 1.07 -6.03
N VAL A 102 4.90 -0.17 -5.56
CA VAL A 102 5.28 -0.56 -4.20
C VAL A 102 6.71 -1.12 -4.21
N PRO A 103 7.63 -0.56 -3.40
CA PRO A 103 9.01 -1.03 -3.35
C PRO A 103 9.12 -2.41 -2.73
N LEU A 104 10.10 -3.20 -3.18
CA LEU A 104 10.38 -4.55 -2.66
C LEU A 104 11.75 -4.66 -1.99
N SER A 105 12.53 -3.57 -1.97
CA SER A 105 13.87 -3.54 -1.39
C SER A 105 14.13 -2.21 -0.71
N ASN A 106 14.79 -2.25 0.45
CA ASN A 106 15.23 -1.06 1.17
C ASN A 106 16.38 -0.31 0.49
N ALA A 107 17.06 -0.95 -0.47
CA ALA A 107 18.16 -0.40 -1.24
C ALA A 107 17.71 0.27 -2.56
N ASP A 108 16.39 0.40 -2.77
CA ASP A 108 15.87 1.20 -3.88
C ASP A 108 16.21 2.67 -3.63
N SER A 109 16.82 3.34 -4.62
CA SER A 109 17.21 4.75 -4.53
C SER A 109 16.04 5.67 -4.17
N ASN A 110 14.81 5.33 -4.58
CA ASN A 110 13.63 6.12 -4.24
C ASN A 110 13.22 5.92 -2.78
N VAL A 111 13.41 4.71 -2.23
CA VAL A 111 13.22 4.43 -0.80
C VAL A 111 14.20 5.23 0.04
N GLU A 112 15.47 5.27 -0.35
CA GLU A 112 16.50 6.02 0.35
C GLU A 112 16.23 7.51 0.33
N THR A 113 15.70 8.04 -0.78
CA THR A 113 15.32 9.45 -0.91
C THR A 113 14.14 9.81 0.00
N GLU A 114 13.11 8.96 0.09
CA GLU A 114 11.94 9.21 0.96
C GLU A 114 12.21 9.01 2.46
N LYS A 115 13.35 8.43 2.85
CA LYS A 115 13.75 8.29 4.26
C LYS A 115 14.28 9.60 4.86
N ILE A 116 14.65 10.57 4.01
CA ILE A 116 15.27 11.85 4.38
C ILE A 116 14.18 12.86 4.74
#